data_AF-A0A093XSA2-F1
#
_entry.id   AF-A0A093XSA2-F1
#
_cell.length_a   1.000
_cell.length_b   1.000
_cell.length_c   1.000
_cell.angle_alpha   90.00
_cell.angle_beta   90.00
_cell.angle_gamma   90.00
#
_symmetry.space_group_name_H-M   'P 1'
#
loop_
_entity.id
_entity.type
_entity.pdbx_description
1 polymer ?
#
loop_
_entity_poly.entity_id
_entity_poly.type
_entity_poly.pdbx_seq_one_letter_code
_entity_poly.pdbx_strand_id
1 'polypeptide(L)'
;MSIGVAGRWFVDNVEKGNRARVLVFSQISESRDTEPVFRCLAESLKGSGVQLIIFTTYDPDEMFSSSMAPDQHVTPTALPSMDIYERVWKELHPDAGMRFEPQLVEAMKAAKEVGETGAGVDVLVTGSLHLVAGTLWYLGEGVGGSK
;
A
#
# COMPACT_ATOMS: atom_id res chain seq x y z
N MET A 1 9.71 0.29 -14.20
CA MET A 1 9.09 -0.78 -15.01
C MET A 1 8.30 -1.84 -14.23
N SER A 2 8.29 -1.92 -12.89
CA SER A 2 7.52 -2.97 -12.19
C SER A 2 6.11 -2.58 -11.70
N ILE A 3 5.85 -1.31 -11.37
CA ILE A 3 4.65 -0.96 -10.59
C ILE A 3 3.33 -1.02 -11.37
N GLY A 4 3.28 -0.54 -12.61
CA GLY A 4 2.11 -0.67 -13.47
C GLY A 4 1.89 -2.11 -13.99
N VAL A 5 2.90 -2.98 -13.87
CA VAL A 5 2.72 -4.43 -14.12
C VAL A 5 2.06 -5.07 -12.91
N ALA A 6 2.47 -4.72 -11.68
CA ALA A 6 1.82 -5.19 -10.46
C ALA A 6 0.35 -4.77 -10.39
N GLY A 7 0.02 -3.53 -10.77
CA GLY A 7 -1.37 -3.07 -10.84
C GLY A 7 -2.19 -3.85 -11.87
N ARG A 8 -1.67 -4.06 -13.09
CA ARG A 8 -2.35 -4.92 -14.09
C ARG A 8 -2.54 -6.35 -13.60
N TRP A 9 -1.49 -6.96 -13.06
CA TRP A 9 -1.57 -8.30 -12.49
C TRP A 9 -2.64 -8.37 -11.40
N PHE A 10 -2.73 -7.37 -10.52
CA PHE A 10 -3.76 -7.32 -9.48
C PHE A 10 -5.16 -7.31 -10.09
N VAL A 11 -5.43 -6.46 -11.09
CA VAL A 11 -6.73 -6.40 -11.78
C VAL A 11 -7.08 -7.72 -12.49
N ASP A 12 -6.10 -8.36 -13.12
CA ASP A 12 -6.31 -9.58 -13.89
C ASP A 12 -6.52 -10.82 -13.02
N ASN A 13 -5.98 -10.83 -11.79
CA ASN A 13 -5.95 -12.01 -10.92
C ASN A 13 -6.91 -11.94 -9.72
N VAL A 14 -7.45 -10.77 -9.38
CA VAL A 14 -8.55 -10.69 -8.42
C VAL A 14 -9.84 -11.20 -9.04
N GLU A 15 -10.46 -12.18 -8.38
CA GLU A 15 -11.74 -12.74 -8.77
C GLU A 15 -12.76 -11.63 -9.07
N LYS A 16 -13.53 -11.80 -10.14
CA LYS A 16 -14.68 -10.94 -10.44
C LYS A 16 -15.79 -11.29 -9.44
N GLY A 17 -15.69 -10.74 -8.24
CA GLY A 17 -16.60 -11.01 -7.13
C GLY A 17 -16.86 -9.78 -6.25
N ASN A 18 -17.66 -9.98 -5.21
CA ASN A 18 -18.10 -8.93 -4.28
C ASN A 18 -17.09 -8.62 -3.16
N ARG A 19 -15.79 -8.78 -3.44
CA ARG A 19 -14.72 -8.46 -2.50
C ARG A 19 -14.33 -7.00 -2.64
N ALA A 20 -14.07 -6.35 -1.52
CA ALA A 20 -13.50 -5.01 -1.53
C ALA A 20 -12.10 -5.02 -2.12
N ARG A 21 -11.69 -3.91 -2.74
CA ARG A 21 -10.35 -3.78 -3.32
C ARG A 21 -9.68 -2.54 -2.75
N VAL A 22 -8.50 -2.72 -2.16
CA VAL A 22 -7.74 -1.66 -1.50
C VAL A 22 -6.32 -1.63 -2.04
N LEU A 23 -5.78 -0.43 -2.25
CA LEU A 23 -4.37 -0.20 -2.55
C LEU A 23 -3.69 0.37 -1.31
N VAL A 24 -2.61 -0.26 -0.84
CA VAL A 24 -1.72 0.31 0.18
C VAL A 24 -0.41 0.69 -0.50
N PHE A 25 -0.04 1.96 -0.41
CA PHE A 25 1.08 2.53 -1.16
C PHE A 25 2.02 3.35 -0.28
N SER A 26 3.32 3.13 -0.46
CA SER A 26 4.38 3.96 0.11
C SER A 26 5.53 4.07 -0.88
N GLN A 27 6.11 5.26 -1.06
CA GLN A 27 7.26 5.45 -1.95
C GLN A 27 8.34 6.28 -1.27
N ILE A 28 9.57 5.75 -1.23
CA ILE A 28 10.79 6.47 -0.84
C ILE A 28 11.18 7.37 -2.01
N SER A 29 11.23 8.68 -1.76
CA SER A 29 11.27 9.70 -2.81
C SER A 29 12.54 10.57 -2.79
N GLU A 30 13.73 9.96 -2.79
CA GLU A 30 14.98 10.74 -2.94
C GLU A 30 15.51 10.80 -4.38
N SER A 31 15.07 9.90 -5.28
CA SER A 31 15.73 9.74 -6.60
C SER A 31 14.83 9.43 -7.80
N ARG A 32 13.50 9.38 -7.63
CA ARG A 32 12.58 9.02 -8.73
C ARG A 32 11.54 10.10 -8.95
N ASP A 33 11.21 10.37 -10.22
CA ASP A 33 10.04 11.15 -10.59
C ASP A 33 8.78 10.49 -10.02
N THR A 34 8.26 11.06 -8.93
CA THR A 34 7.18 10.49 -8.12
C THR A 34 5.87 10.47 -8.88
N GLU A 35 5.58 11.54 -9.64
CA GLU A 35 4.33 11.67 -10.40
C GLU A 35 4.18 10.64 -11.53
N PRO A 36 5.14 10.46 -12.47
CA PRO A 36 4.99 9.48 -13.55
C PRO A 36 4.90 8.04 -13.04
N VAL A 37 5.63 7.71 -11.97
CA VAL A 37 5.59 6.37 -11.36
C VAL A 37 4.22 6.09 -10.77
N PHE A 38 3.70 7.02 -9.97
CA PHE A 38 2.38 6.86 -9.36
C PHE A 38 1.26 6.92 -10.40
N ARG A 39 1.33 7.82 -11.39
CA ARG A 39 0.38 7.88 -12.50
C ARG A 39 0.32 6.58 -13.29
N CYS A 40 1.47 5.95 -13.57
CA CYS A 40 1.51 4.65 -14.23
C CYS A 40 0.80 3.55 -13.41
N LEU A 41 0.96 3.54 -12.09
CA LEU A 41 0.21 2.64 -11.21
C LEU A 41 -1.29 2.96 -11.24
N ALA A 42 -1.67 4.21 -11.03
CA ALA A 42 -3.07 4.63 -11.01
C ALA A 42 -3.78 4.31 -12.34
N GLU A 43 -3.13 4.51 -13.48
CA GLU A 43 -3.67 4.12 -14.79
C GLU A 43 -3.87 2.61 -14.91
N SER A 44 -2.91 1.81 -14.42
CA SER A 44 -3.01 0.35 -14.46
C SER A 44 -4.16 -0.23 -13.62
N LEU A 45 -4.70 0.56 -12.69
CA LEU A 45 -5.83 0.20 -11.83
C LEU A 45 -7.17 0.74 -12.35
N LYS A 46 -7.23 1.43 -13.49
CA LYS A 46 -8.51 1.95 -14.00
C LYS A 46 -9.52 0.83 -14.22
N GLY A 47 -10.76 1.05 -13.79
CA GLY A 47 -11.82 0.04 -13.89
C GLY A 47 -11.64 -1.17 -12.96
N SER A 48 -10.63 -1.15 -12.09
CA SER A 48 -10.41 -2.22 -11.10
C SER A 48 -11.43 -2.24 -9.97
N GLY A 49 -12.24 -1.19 -9.80
CA GLY A 49 -13.15 -1.09 -8.66
C GLY A 49 -12.44 -0.99 -7.30
N VAL A 50 -11.17 -0.54 -7.28
CA VAL A 50 -10.50 -0.14 -6.03
C VAL A 50 -11.35 0.93 -5.34
N GLN A 51 -11.69 0.67 -4.08
CA GLN A 51 -12.59 1.52 -3.29
C GLN A 51 -11.80 2.50 -2.42
N LEU A 52 -10.56 2.16 -2.07
CA LEU A 52 -9.73 2.95 -1.18
C LEU A 52 -8.26 2.79 -1.55
N ILE A 53 -7.56 3.92 -1.65
CA ILE A 53 -6.10 3.97 -1.53
C ILE A 53 -5.72 4.43 -0.12
N ILE A 54 -4.74 3.77 0.47
CA ILE A 54 -4.14 4.11 1.75
C ILE A 54 -2.68 4.43 1.50
N PHE A 55 -2.32 5.69 1.66
CA PHE A 55 -0.92 6.10 1.70
C PHE A 55 -0.37 5.81 3.09
N THR A 56 0.84 5.25 3.17
CA THR A 56 1.47 4.92 4.44
C THR A 56 2.96 5.21 4.42
N THR A 57 3.55 5.28 5.62
CA THR A 57 4.99 5.35 5.80
C THR A 57 5.52 4.02 6.34
N TYR A 58 6.79 3.78 6.09
CA TYR A 58 7.56 2.73 6.73
C TYR A 58 8.49 3.37 7.76
N ASP A 59 8.33 2.97 9.01
CA ASP A 59 9.26 3.23 10.10
C ASP A 59 9.87 1.87 10.55
N PRO A 60 11.19 1.67 10.37
CA PRO A 60 11.85 0.45 10.82
C PRO A 60 11.83 0.26 12.34
N ASP A 61 11.77 1.34 13.13
CA ASP A 61 11.73 1.26 14.59
C ASP A 61 10.39 0.72 15.10
N GLU A 62 9.30 0.95 14.34
CA GLU A 62 7.97 0.37 14.63
C GLU A 62 7.91 -1.14 14.41
N MET A 63 8.80 -1.70 13.58
CA MET A 63 8.78 -3.13 13.22
C MET A 63 9.87 -3.97 13.86
N PHE A 64 11.05 -3.40 14.08
CA PHE A 64 12.25 -4.15 14.46
C PHE A 64 12.86 -3.71 15.79
N SER A 65 12.03 -3.20 16.71
CA SER A 65 12.36 -2.62 18.02
C SER A 65 13.36 -3.41 18.90
N SER A 66 13.82 -4.62 18.53
CA SER A 66 14.85 -5.35 19.28
C SER A 66 15.84 -6.20 18.47
N SER A 67 15.93 -6.11 17.13
CA SER A 67 16.76 -7.08 16.37
C SER A 67 17.63 -6.55 15.22
N MET A 68 17.62 -5.26 14.89
CA MET A 68 18.49 -4.73 13.82
C MET A 68 19.85 -4.33 14.39
N ALA A 69 20.93 -4.75 13.70
CA ALA A 69 22.28 -4.30 14.01
C ALA A 69 22.41 -2.78 13.74
N PRO A 70 23.25 -2.04 14.49
CA PRO A 70 23.37 -0.58 14.39
C PRO A 70 23.90 -0.07 13.03
N ASP A 71 24.23 -0.95 12.08
CA ASP A 71 24.63 -0.60 10.71
C ASP A 71 23.48 -0.68 9.68
N GLN A 72 22.29 -1.15 10.08
CA GLN A 72 21.10 -1.31 9.22
C GLN A 72 19.99 -0.28 9.49
N HIS A 73 20.33 0.93 9.96
CA HIS A 73 19.35 2.00 10.08
C HIS A 73 18.83 2.41 8.70
N VAL A 74 17.67 1.86 8.33
CA VAL A 74 16.90 2.29 7.17
C VAL A 74 16.23 3.62 7.53
N THR A 75 16.41 4.64 6.69
CA THR A 75 15.73 5.92 6.91
C THR A 75 14.22 5.74 6.73
N PRO A 76 13.38 6.27 7.64
CA PRO A 76 11.94 6.28 7.45
C PRO A 76 11.58 6.86 6.09
N THR A 77 10.56 6.30 5.43
CA THR A 77 10.09 6.85 4.14
C THR A 77 9.60 8.29 4.36
N ALA A 78 10.29 9.28 3.80
CA ALA A 78 9.73 10.60 3.62
C ALA A 78 8.70 10.54 2.48
N LEU A 79 7.45 10.91 2.77
CA LEU A 79 6.45 11.05 1.72
C LEU A 79 6.80 12.26 0.87
N PRO A 80 6.80 12.13 -0.46
CA PRO A 80 6.76 13.30 -1.32
C PRO A 80 5.44 14.05 -1.08
N SER A 81 5.32 15.28 -1.60
CA SER A 81 4.11 16.10 -1.47
C SER A 81 2.87 15.29 -1.83
N MET A 82 2.09 14.92 -0.81
CA MET A 82 0.86 14.12 -0.93
C MET A 82 -0.10 14.74 -1.95
N ASP A 83 -0.03 16.06 -2.12
CA ASP A 83 -0.75 16.84 -3.14
C ASP A 83 -0.63 16.25 -4.56
N ILE A 84 0.54 15.75 -4.95
CA ILE A 84 0.76 15.17 -6.28
C ILE A 84 -0.01 13.86 -6.40
N TYR A 85 0.10 12.98 -5.41
CA TYR A 85 -0.57 11.69 -5.44
C TYR A 85 -2.08 11.84 -5.31
N GLU A 86 -2.54 12.73 -4.45
CA GLU A 86 -3.95 13.06 -4.30
C GLU A 86 -4.54 13.58 -5.61
N ARG A 87 -3.85 14.51 -6.28
CA ARG A 87 -4.28 15.04 -7.58
C ARG A 87 -4.40 13.94 -8.62
N VAL A 88 -3.36 13.13 -8.79
CA VAL A 88 -3.35 12.03 -9.77
C VAL A 88 -4.43 10.99 -9.45
N TRP A 89 -4.61 10.66 -8.17
CA TRP A 89 -5.61 9.66 -7.75
C TRP A 89 -7.03 10.16 -8.02
N LYS A 90 -7.37 11.39 -7.61
CA LYS A 90 -8.69 11.99 -7.86
C LYS A 90 -9.00 12.16 -9.34
N GLU A 91 -7.99 12.45 -10.16
CA GLU A 91 -8.15 12.55 -11.62
C GLU A 91 -8.53 11.21 -12.26
N LEU A 92 -7.96 10.10 -11.77
CA LEU A 92 -8.08 8.79 -12.42
C LEU A 92 -9.11 7.86 -11.74
N HIS A 93 -9.41 8.09 -10.46
CA HIS A 93 -10.30 7.30 -9.60
C HIS A 93 -11.20 8.20 -8.75
N PRO A 94 -12.08 9.01 -9.36
CA PRO A 94 -12.87 10.02 -8.63
C PRO A 94 -13.82 9.43 -7.58
N ASP A 95 -14.26 8.19 -7.76
CA ASP A 95 -15.19 7.51 -6.86
C ASP A 95 -14.47 6.69 -5.76
N ALA A 96 -13.15 6.59 -5.81
CA ALA A 96 -12.36 5.85 -4.83
C ALA A 96 -11.94 6.77 -3.67
N GLY A 97 -12.12 6.30 -2.45
CA GLY A 97 -11.64 6.97 -1.25
C GLY A 97 -10.12 7.06 -1.21
N MET A 98 -9.63 7.99 -0.39
CA MET A 98 -8.22 8.18 -0.10
C MET A 98 -8.03 8.36 1.41
N ARG A 99 -7.08 7.64 2.00
CA ARG A 99 -6.67 7.79 3.40
C ARG A 99 -5.15 7.88 3.51
N PHE A 100 -4.71 8.49 4.60
CA PHE A 100 -3.32 8.51 5.00
C PHE A 100 -3.19 7.91 6.39
N GLU A 101 -2.42 6.82 6.50
CA GLU A 101 -2.17 6.11 7.75
C GLU A 101 -0.66 5.97 7.93
N PRO A 102 -0.01 6.77 8.80
CA PRO A 102 1.46 6.77 8.91
C PRO A 102 2.02 5.45 9.45
N GLN A 103 1.22 4.69 10.19
CA GLN A 103 1.63 3.42 10.77
C GLN A 103 1.11 2.27 9.92
N LEU A 104 1.99 1.32 9.56
CA LEU A 104 1.59 0.20 8.70
C LEU A 104 0.45 -0.62 9.32
N VAL A 105 0.47 -0.81 10.63
CA VAL A 105 -0.57 -1.56 11.34
C VAL A 105 -1.94 -0.92 11.16
N GLU A 106 -2.03 0.39 11.26
CA GLU A 106 -3.29 1.14 11.08
C GLU A 106 -3.72 1.11 9.60
N ALA A 107 -2.77 1.20 8.66
CA ALA A 107 -3.07 1.03 7.23
C ALA A 107 -3.67 -0.35 6.93
N MET A 108 -3.13 -1.42 7.52
CA MET A 108 -3.64 -2.78 7.33
C MET A 108 -4.99 -3.00 8.02
N LYS A 109 -5.21 -2.41 9.21
CA LYS A 109 -6.52 -2.42 9.87
C LYS A 109 -7.58 -1.71 9.02
N ALA A 110 -7.29 -0.50 8.54
CA ALA A 110 -8.18 0.25 7.67
C ALA A 110 -8.48 -0.51 6.36
N ALA A 111 -7.50 -1.20 5.78
CA ALA A 111 -7.74 -2.06 4.61
C ALA A 111 -8.69 -3.22 4.95
N LYS A 112 -8.51 -3.87 6.11
CA LYS A 112 -9.37 -4.96 6.58
C LYS A 112 -10.80 -4.51 6.81
N GLU A 113 -11.00 -3.35 7.44
CA GLU A 113 -12.32 -2.76 7.74
C GLU A 113 -13.19 -2.60 6.49
N VAL A 114 -12.59 -2.26 5.35
CA VAL A 114 -13.32 -2.11 4.07
C VAL A 114 -13.99 -3.44 3.65
N GLY A 115 -13.39 -4.57 4.01
CA GLY A 115 -13.90 -5.90 3.68
C GLY A 115 -14.84 -6.52 4.72
N GLU A 116 -15.01 -5.92 5.91
CA GLU A 116 -15.73 -6.53 7.04
C GLU A 116 -17.22 -6.75 6.78
N THR A 117 -17.83 -5.89 5.99
CA THR A 117 -19.26 -5.96 5.65
C THR A 117 -19.56 -6.81 4.43
N GLY A 118 -18.53 -7.35 3.76
CA GLY A 118 -18.64 -8.01 2.47
C GLY A 118 -18.01 -9.40 2.42
N ALA A 119 -17.63 -9.84 1.23
CA ALA A 119 -16.99 -11.14 1.00
C ALA A 119 -15.49 -11.15 1.39
N GLY A 120 -14.99 -10.11 2.05
CA GLY A 120 -13.58 -9.85 2.36
C GLY A 120 -12.96 -8.76 1.48
N VAL A 121 -11.64 -8.62 1.58
CA VAL A 121 -10.85 -7.59 0.88
C VAL A 121 -9.66 -8.21 0.13
N ASP A 122 -9.40 -7.71 -1.07
CA ASP A 122 -8.19 -7.94 -1.84
C ASP A 122 -7.32 -6.68 -1.73
N VAL A 123 -6.09 -6.84 -1.26
CA VAL A 123 -5.19 -5.71 -0.98
C VAL A 123 -3.96 -5.80 -1.87
N LEU A 124 -3.72 -4.77 -2.68
CA LEU A 124 -2.45 -4.58 -3.37
C LEU A 124 -1.54 -3.74 -2.49
N VAL A 125 -0.42 -4.30 -2.03
CA VAL A 125 0.61 -3.57 -1.28
C VAL A 125 1.82 -3.34 -2.17
N THR A 126 2.20 -2.07 -2.43
CA THR A 126 3.29 -1.76 -3.37
C THR A 126 3.94 -0.39 -3.14
N GLY A 127 4.99 -0.10 -3.90
CA GLY A 127 5.73 1.17 -3.91
C GLY A 127 7.07 1.15 -3.17
N SER A 128 7.23 0.27 -2.17
CA SER A 128 8.50 0.10 -1.43
C SER A 128 8.68 -1.37 -1.02
N LEU A 129 9.91 -1.88 -1.15
CA LEU A 129 10.26 -3.23 -0.66
C LEU A 129 10.10 -3.33 0.86
N HIS A 130 10.43 -2.27 1.60
CA HIS A 130 10.27 -2.22 3.06
C HIS A 130 8.81 -2.34 3.47
N LEU A 131 7.91 -1.65 2.74
CA LEU A 131 6.46 -1.79 2.96
C LEU A 131 6.01 -3.24 2.75
N VAL A 132 6.41 -3.85 1.62
CA VAL A 132 6.02 -5.24 1.31
C VAL A 132 6.57 -6.22 2.36
N ALA A 133 7.85 -6.08 2.72
CA ALA A 133 8.47 -6.91 3.75
C ALA A 133 7.76 -6.76 5.11
N GLY A 134 7.45 -5.51 5.48
CA GLY A 134 6.72 -5.21 6.69
C GLY A 134 5.31 -5.80 6.71
N THR A 135 4.57 -5.71 5.61
CA THR A 135 3.24 -6.33 5.52
C THR A 135 3.34 -7.86 5.63
N LEU A 136 4.33 -8.49 4.99
CA LEU A 136 4.54 -9.93 5.11
C LEU A 136 4.87 -10.34 6.56
N TRP A 137 5.67 -9.54 7.26
CA TRP A 137 5.93 -9.75 8.68
C TRP A 137 4.64 -9.64 9.52
N TYR A 138 3.87 -8.56 9.33
CA TYR A 138 2.58 -8.34 9.99
C TYR A 138 1.60 -9.50 9.77
N LEU A 139 1.52 -10.02 8.53
CA LEU A 139 0.68 -11.17 8.20
C LEU A 139 1.23 -12.49 8.77
N GLY A 140 2.56 -12.64 8.81
CA GLY A 140 3.26 -13.83 9.31
C GLY A 140 3.17 -14.01 10.83
N GLU A 141 3.24 -12.92 11.62
CA GLU A 141 2.99 -12.98 13.06
C GLU A 141 1.55 -13.43 13.38
N GLY A 142 0.60 -13.15 12.47
CA GLY A 142 -0.76 -13.70 12.55
C GLY A 142 -0.86 -15.22 12.33
N VAL A 143 0.16 -15.86 11.75
CA VAL A 143 0.22 -17.31 11.50
C VAL A 143 1.10 -18.04 12.53
N GLY A 144 1.93 -17.31 13.28
CA GLY A 144 2.82 -17.84 14.34
C GLY A 144 2.37 -17.55 15.78
N GLY A 145 1.28 -16.81 15.98
CA GLY A 145 0.80 -16.36 17.28
C GLY A 145 -0.24 -17.28 17.94
N SER A 146 0.08 -18.57 18.12
CA SER A 146 -0.52 -19.34 19.22
C SER A 146 0.50 -19.46 20.34
N LYS A 147 0.33 -18.64 21.38
CA LYS A 147 0.68 -19.00 22.75
C LYS A 147 -0.54 -18.79 23.62
#